data_AF-A0A8I3NIN0-F1
#
_entry.id   AF-A0A8I3NIN0-F1
#
_cell.length_a   1.000
_cell.length_b   1.000
_cell.length_c   1.000
_cell.angle_alpha   90.00
_cell.angle_beta   90.00
_cell.angle_gamma   90.00
#
_symmetry.space_group_name_H-M   'P 1'
#
loop_
_entity.id
_entity.type
_entity.pdbx_description
1 polymer ?
#
loop_
_entity_poly.entity_id
_entity_poly.type
_entity_poly.pdbx_seq_one_letter_code
_entity_poly.pdbx_strand_id
1 'polypeptide(L)'
;MATVSLEPAGRCAWDEPVRISVRGLAPGQPVTLRASLRDERGALFRAHARYRADDRGLLDLARAPALGGSFVGLEPMGLLWALEPETPFWRFVKRDVQTPFAVELEVLDGHEPDAGRLLGRALHARHFLRPGVRRVPVRAGRVRGTLFLPPGPGPFPGIIDIFGIGGGLVEYRASLLAGHGFATFALAYYNFEDLPKEIDSVDLDYFEEALCYMLQHSEVKGPGIGLLGISLGADICLSMASFLKNISATVSINGSGFSGNKGIRYKQTFIPPLGHDLRRIKVAFSGILDIVDIRNDVVGGHENPSMIPMEKAQGPILFIVGQDDHNWRSAGPFPGIIDLYGSGGGLCEYRASLLAGHGFAALALAYFRFEDLPEYLDDLQLEYFEEAVNFMLQHPKVKGPNVGLLGFSKGGDLCLSMASFLKGITATVLINSCVANTVAPLPYKDMIIPSLGSDPKRYTINESGLLNFMGIWENPLEGSNQKSIIPFERAQGPFLFIVGMDDNNWKSSFYAQIASERLQANGKDRPEIICYKGTGHCIEPPYFPVCRASVHAVLGQPICHGGEPEFQSRAQVDAWQRIQTFFHKHLNGQKPVQSSKL
;
A
#
# COMPACT_ATOMS: atom_id res chain seq x y z
N MET A 1 -37.47 -11.40 23.67
CA MET A 1 -36.65 -11.30 22.44
C MET A 1 -35.56 -10.28 22.70
N ALA A 2 -34.32 -10.59 22.35
CA ALA A 2 -33.23 -9.64 22.49
C ALA A 2 -33.40 -8.51 21.47
N THR A 3 -33.20 -7.27 21.90
CA THR A 3 -33.34 -6.09 21.05
C THR A 3 -31.97 -5.50 20.78
N VAL A 4 -31.57 -5.46 19.51
CA VAL A 4 -30.33 -4.81 19.07
C VAL A 4 -30.62 -3.33 18.84
N SER A 5 -29.85 -2.46 19.47
CA SER A 5 -29.94 -1.00 19.35
C SER A 5 -28.64 -0.43 18.79
N LEU A 6 -28.78 0.55 17.90
CA LEU A 6 -27.68 1.20 17.19
C LEU A 6 -27.71 2.69 17.53
N GLU A 7 -26.57 3.27 17.90
CA GLU A 7 -26.41 4.71 18.10
C GLU A 7 -25.30 5.25 17.18
N PRO A 8 -25.60 6.21 16.29
CA PRO A 8 -26.90 6.87 16.08
C PRO A 8 -27.96 5.95 15.47
N ALA A 9 -29.23 6.10 15.90
CA ALA A 9 -30.36 5.30 15.43
C ALA A 9 -30.86 5.67 14.02
N GLY A 10 -30.35 6.77 13.44
CA GLY A 10 -30.70 7.29 12.13
C GLY A 10 -29.83 6.77 10.99
N ARG A 11 -29.85 7.48 9.85
CA ARG A 11 -28.97 7.18 8.71
C ARG A 11 -27.51 7.42 9.12
N CYS A 12 -26.73 6.35 9.18
CA CYS A 12 -25.31 6.36 9.50
C CYS A 12 -24.51 6.28 8.19
N ALA A 13 -23.49 7.12 8.02
CA ALA A 13 -22.62 7.03 6.85
C ALA A 13 -21.68 5.83 6.96
N TRP A 14 -21.13 5.34 5.83
CA TRP A 14 -20.21 4.20 5.85
C TRP A 14 -18.96 4.42 6.71
N ASP A 15 -18.52 5.66 6.88
CA ASP A 15 -17.32 6.07 7.63
C ASP A 15 -17.61 6.46 9.09
N GLU A 16 -18.87 6.45 9.54
CA GLU A 16 -19.24 6.90 10.88
C GLU A 16 -19.27 5.73 11.91
N PRO A 17 -18.63 5.86 13.08
CA PRO A 17 -18.69 4.80 14.10
C PRO A 17 -20.13 4.60 14.58
N VAL A 18 -20.51 3.34 14.83
CA VAL A 18 -21.82 2.98 15.38
C VAL A 18 -21.63 2.20 16.67
N ARG A 19 -22.32 2.63 17.73
CA ARG A 19 -22.39 1.88 18.98
C ARG A 19 -23.49 0.84 18.88
N ILE A 20 -23.13 -0.43 19.06
CA ILE A 20 -24.05 -1.55 19.07
C ILE A 20 -24.28 -1.98 20.51
N SER A 21 -25.55 -2.11 20.89
CA SER A 21 -25.93 -2.69 22.18
C SER A 21 -27.08 -3.68 22.02
N VAL A 22 -27.15 -4.65 22.93
CA VAL A 22 -28.19 -5.68 22.95
C VAL A 22 -28.82 -5.69 24.34
N ARG A 23 -30.14 -5.54 24.39
CA ARG A 23 -30.93 -5.59 25.64
C ARG A 23 -31.85 -6.80 25.66
N GLY A 24 -32.23 -7.24 26.86
CA GLY A 24 -33.18 -8.35 27.05
C GLY A 24 -32.53 -9.73 26.94
N LEU A 25 -31.23 -9.82 27.20
CA LEU A 25 -30.52 -11.07 27.44
C LEU A 25 -30.70 -11.49 28.92
N ALA A 26 -30.41 -12.75 29.25
CA ALA A 26 -30.29 -13.14 30.65
C ALA A 26 -28.98 -12.58 31.26
N PRO A 27 -28.94 -12.31 32.58
CA PRO A 27 -27.71 -11.94 33.28
C PRO A 27 -26.57 -12.92 32.97
N GLY A 28 -25.42 -12.40 32.53
CA GLY A 28 -24.26 -13.24 32.21
C GLY A 28 -24.43 -14.18 31.02
N GLN A 29 -25.47 -14.02 30.18
CA GLN A 29 -25.74 -14.93 29.06
C GLN A 29 -24.58 -14.92 28.04
N PRO A 30 -24.03 -16.09 27.67
CA PRO A 30 -23.08 -16.18 26.57
C PRO A 30 -23.82 -15.99 25.24
N VAL A 31 -23.28 -15.15 24.37
CA VAL A 31 -23.85 -14.88 23.05
C VAL A 31 -22.75 -14.73 22.01
N THR A 32 -23.09 -15.02 20.76
CA THR A 32 -22.25 -14.73 19.60
C THR A 32 -22.94 -13.66 18.76
N LEU A 33 -22.23 -12.58 18.47
CA LEU A 33 -22.70 -11.60 17.49
C LEU A 33 -22.07 -11.91 16.14
N ARG A 34 -22.91 -11.91 15.11
CA ARG A 34 -22.49 -12.11 13.72
C ARG A 34 -22.92 -10.92 12.87
N ALA A 35 -22.01 -10.44 12.04
CA ALA A 35 -22.31 -9.49 10.99
C ALA A 35 -22.22 -10.17 9.63
N SER A 36 -23.13 -9.83 8.73
CA SER A 36 -23.15 -10.34 7.35
C SER A 36 -23.58 -9.26 6.38
N LEU A 37 -22.96 -9.23 5.20
CA LEU A 37 -23.40 -8.35 4.12
C LEU A 37 -23.04 -8.96 2.75
N ARG A 38 -23.81 -8.60 1.72
CA ARG A 38 -23.48 -8.90 0.33
C ARG A 38 -23.08 -7.63 -0.41
N ASP A 39 -22.00 -7.71 -1.16
CA ASP A 39 -21.56 -6.59 -2.01
C ASP A 39 -22.40 -6.48 -3.30
N GLU A 40 -22.10 -5.49 -4.14
CA GLU A 40 -22.86 -5.26 -5.40
C GLU A 40 -22.69 -6.37 -6.45
N ARG A 41 -21.72 -7.27 -6.28
CA ARG A 41 -21.53 -8.47 -7.11
C ARG A 41 -22.10 -9.73 -6.47
N GLY A 42 -22.71 -9.61 -5.29
CA GLY A 42 -23.38 -10.68 -4.56
C GLY A 42 -22.46 -11.52 -3.66
N ALA A 43 -21.17 -11.17 -3.53
CA ALA A 43 -20.23 -11.91 -2.69
C ALA A 43 -20.52 -11.71 -1.19
N LEU A 44 -20.39 -12.78 -0.40
CA LEU A 44 -20.74 -12.79 1.02
C LEU A 44 -19.51 -12.57 1.90
N PHE A 45 -19.67 -11.67 2.86
CA PHE A 45 -18.68 -11.35 3.88
C PHE A 45 -19.26 -11.59 5.28
N ARG A 46 -18.45 -12.15 6.18
CA ARG A 46 -18.86 -12.47 7.56
C ARG A 46 -17.77 -12.19 8.59
N ALA A 47 -18.21 -11.79 9.77
CA ALA A 47 -17.40 -11.65 10.97
C ALA A 47 -18.22 -12.14 12.16
N HIS A 48 -17.56 -12.73 13.15
CA HIS A 48 -18.22 -13.10 14.40
C HIS A 48 -17.32 -12.89 15.61
N ALA A 49 -17.94 -12.59 16.74
CA ALA A 49 -17.25 -12.54 18.01
C ALA A 49 -18.16 -13.00 19.15
N ARG A 50 -17.55 -13.69 20.12
CA ARG A 50 -18.17 -14.22 21.33
C ARG A 50 -18.14 -13.18 22.43
N TYR A 51 -19.26 -12.98 23.11
CA TYR A 51 -19.43 -12.02 24.19
C TYR A 51 -20.20 -12.64 25.36
N ARG A 52 -20.23 -11.91 26.47
CA ARG A 52 -21.08 -12.21 27.61
C ARG A 52 -21.84 -10.96 28.03
N ALA A 53 -23.14 -11.07 28.25
CA ALA A 53 -23.96 -9.97 28.77
C ALA A 53 -23.55 -9.61 30.20
N ASP A 54 -23.80 -8.37 30.62
CA ASP A 54 -23.63 -7.94 32.02
C ASP A 54 -24.71 -8.55 32.93
N ASP A 55 -24.62 -8.28 34.24
CA ASP A 55 -25.56 -8.79 35.26
C ASP A 55 -26.99 -8.27 35.09
N ARG A 56 -27.21 -7.30 34.21
CA ARG A 56 -28.54 -6.74 33.88
C ARG A 56 -29.05 -7.27 32.55
N GLY A 57 -28.33 -8.19 31.90
CA GLY A 57 -28.71 -8.70 30.59
C GLY A 57 -28.49 -7.70 29.45
N LEU A 58 -27.54 -6.77 29.62
CA LEU A 58 -27.11 -5.81 28.61
C LEU A 58 -25.73 -6.22 28.07
N LEU A 59 -25.61 -6.24 26.75
CA LEU A 59 -24.32 -6.26 26.07
C LEU A 59 -24.10 -4.92 25.37
N ASP A 60 -22.98 -4.26 25.63
CA ASP A 60 -22.59 -3.01 24.99
C ASP A 60 -21.16 -3.16 24.46
N LEU A 61 -21.00 -3.13 23.14
CA LEU A 61 -19.73 -3.46 22.49
C LEU A 61 -18.67 -2.38 22.76
N ALA A 62 -19.07 -1.19 23.22
CA ALA A 62 -18.15 -0.15 23.69
C ALA A 62 -17.54 -0.46 25.07
N ARG A 63 -18.02 -1.49 25.77
CA ARG A 63 -17.65 -1.78 27.16
C ARG A 63 -17.29 -3.25 27.41
N ALA A 64 -17.84 -4.16 26.63
CA ALA A 64 -17.61 -5.59 26.76
C ALA A 64 -16.57 -6.06 25.74
N PRO A 65 -15.43 -6.61 26.17
CA PRO A 65 -14.46 -7.17 25.24
C PRO A 65 -15.00 -8.43 24.57
N ALA A 66 -14.65 -8.62 23.30
CA ALA A 66 -14.79 -9.89 22.61
C ALA A 66 -13.90 -10.94 23.28
N LEU A 67 -14.46 -12.12 23.49
CA LEU A 67 -13.82 -13.26 24.15
C LEU A 67 -13.16 -14.23 23.13
N GLY A 68 -13.32 -13.97 21.84
CA GLY A 68 -12.82 -14.81 20.74
C GLY A 68 -13.77 -14.87 19.56
N GLY A 69 -13.31 -15.48 18.47
CA GLY A 69 -13.95 -15.45 17.16
C GLY A 69 -12.98 -14.84 16.16
N SER A 70 -13.48 -14.02 15.23
CA SER A 70 -12.68 -13.26 14.27
C SER A 70 -11.72 -12.26 14.95
N PHE A 71 -11.97 -11.87 16.20
CA PHE A 71 -11.14 -10.98 17.01
C PHE A 71 -11.37 -11.17 18.52
N VAL A 72 -10.49 -10.61 19.35
CA VAL A 72 -10.51 -10.62 20.83
C VAL A 72 -10.24 -9.20 21.34
N GLY A 73 -10.80 -8.82 22.49
CA GLY A 73 -10.53 -7.52 23.13
C GLY A 73 -11.66 -6.51 22.94
N LEU A 74 -11.46 -5.29 23.46
CA LEU A 74 -12.47 -4.23 23.43
C LEU A 74 -12.48 -3.53 22.07
N GLU A 75 -13.23 -4.10 21.12
CA GLU A 75 -13.24 -3.70 19.71
C GLU A 75 -14.67 -3.36 19.23
N PRO A 76 -15.18 -2.14 19.49
CA PRO A 76 -16.61 -1.82 19.28
C PRO A 76 -17.07 -1.92 17.83
N MET A 77 -16.15 -1.73 16.87
CA MET A 77 -16.38 -1.83 15.42
C MET A 77 -15.84 -3.14 14.82
N GLY A 78 -15.41 -4.10 15.64
CA GLY A 78 -14.79 -5.35 15.21
C GLY A 78 -15.60 -6.16 14.22
N LEU A 79 -16.92 -6.18 14.40
CA LEU A 79 -17.84 -6.90 13.50
C LEU A 79 -17.90 -6.31 12.07
N LEU A 80 -17.44 -5.07 11.87
CA LEU A 80 -17.40 -4.44 10.56
C LEU A 80 -16.01 -4.56 9.92
N TRP A 81 -14.93 -4.35 10.68
CA TRP A 81 -13.57 -4.41 10.11
C TRP A 81 -13.03 -5.83 9.95
N ALA A 82 -13.50 -6.80 10.74
CA ALA A 82 -13.07 -8.20 10.67
C ALA A 82 -13.91 -9.04 9.68
N LEU A 83 -14.64 -8.40 8.76
CA LEU A 83 -15.42 -9.09 7.74
C LEU A 83 -14.48 -9.82 6.75
N GLU A 84 -14.54 -11.15 6.75
CA GLU A 84 -13.79 -11.99 5.82
C GLU A 84 -14.70 -12.54 4.72
N PRO A 85 -14.20 -12.70 3.49
CA PRO A 85 -14.96 -13.35 2.43
C PRO A 85 -15.08 -14.86 2.69
N GLU A 86 -16.25 -15.43 2.45
CA GLU A 86 -16.46 -16.89 2.59
C GLU A 86 -15.69 -17.70 1.53
N THR A 87 -15.48 -17.10 0.36
CA THR A 87 -14.60 -17.66 -0.67
C THR A 87 -13.17 -17.25 -0.35
N PRO A 88 -12.23 -18.20 -0.13
CA PRO A 88 -10.82 -17.86 0.04
C PRO A 88 -10.36 -16.94 -1.09
N PHE A 89 -9.69 -15.83 -0.75
CA PHE A 89 -9.03 -14.90 -1.69
C PHE A 89 -9.91 -13.87 -2.46
N TRP A 90 -11.12 -13.47 -2.00
CA TRP A 90 -12.03 -12.51 -2.68
C TRP A 90 -11.97 -11.03 -2.21
N ARG A 91 -12.31 -10.04 -3.07
CA ARG A 91 -12.28 -8.56 -2.78
C ARG A 91 -13.66 -7.86 -2.89
N PHE A 92 -13.94 -6.91 -1.99
CA PHE A 92 -15.21 -6.17 -1.80
C PHE A 92 -15.48 -5.05 -2.85
N VAL A 93 -16.73 -4.90 -3.33
CA VAL A 93 -17.10 -3.94 -4.42
C VAL A 93 -18.30 -3.01 -4.11
N LYS A 94 -18.15 -1.68 -4.29
CA LYS A 94 -19.20 -0.62 -4.26
C LYS A 94 -19.03 0.40 -5.40
N ARG A 95 -20.10 0.73 -6.16
CA ARG A 95 -20.09 1.61 -7.34
C ARG A 95 -21.23 2.62 -7.35
N ASP A 96 -22.42 2.30 -6.84
CA ASP A 96 -23.57 3.23 -6.82
C ASP A 96 -23.76 3.90 -5.46
N VAL A 97 -23.33 5.15 -5.32
CA VAL A 97 -23.39 5.89 -4.03
C VAL A 97 -24.80 6.31 -3.61
N GLN A 98 -25.82 6.15 -4.46
CA GLN A 98 -27.20 6.46 -4.09
C GLN A 98 -27.81 5.36 -3.22
N THR A 99 -27.24 4.15 -3.27
CA THR A 99 -27.74 2.97 -2.54
C THR A 99 -26.83 2.64 -1.34
N PRO A 100 -27.40 2.43 -0.13
CA PRO A 100 -26.63 2.03 1.04
C PRO A 100 -26.25 0.54 0.98
N PHE A 101 -25.26 0.13 1.78
CA PHE A 101 -25.11 -1.28 2.14
C PHE A 101 -25.91 -1.61 3.38
N ALA A 102 -26.60 -2.75 3.36
CA ALA A 102 -27.33 -3.27 4.49
C ALA A 102 -26.48 -4.32 5.21
N VAL A 103 -26.02 -3.99 6.41
CA VAL A 103 -25.31 -4.93 7.28
C VAL A 103 -26.34 -5.61 8.17
N GLU A 104 -26.46 -6.93 8.04
CA GLU A 104 -27.30 -7.74 8.92
C GLU A 104 -26.52 -8.09 10.18
N LEU A 105 -27.09 -7.75 11.33
CA LEU A 105 -26.54 -8.04 12.66
C LEU A 105 -27.43 -9.08 13.34
N GLU A 106 -26.84 -10.19 13.74
CA GLU A 106 -27.51 -11.29 14.41
C GLU A 106 -26.93 -11.49 15.82
N VAL A 107 -27.81 -11.77 16.78
CA VAL A 107 -27.43 -12.20 18.13
C VAL A 107 -27.85 -13.66 18.29
N LEU A 108 -26.86 -14.53 18.47
CA LEU A 108 -27.03 -15.98 18.57
C LEU A 108 -26.79 -16.42 20.02
N ASP A 109 -27.59 -17.36 20.48
CA ASP A 109 -27.46 -17.96 21.81
C ASP A 109 -26.20 -18.82 21.91
N GLY A 110 -25.40 -18.62 22.96
CA GLY A 110 -24.19 -19.40 23.21
C GLY A 110 -22.96 -18.97 22.41
N HIS A 111 -21.90 -19.77 22.56
CA HIS A 111 -20.58 -19.57 21.94
C HIS A 111 -20.27 -20.58 20.84
N GLU A 112 -21.25 -21.41 20.48
CA GLU A 112 -21.11 -22.43 19.45
C GLU A 112 -21.17 -21.82 18.04
N PRO A 113 -20.27 -22.21 17.11
CA PRO A 113 -20.07 -21.52 15.83
C PRO A 113 -21.28 -21.47 14.89
N ASP A 114 -22.08 -22.55 14.83
CA ASP A 114 -23.09 -22.74 13.76
C ASP A 114 -24.49 -23.15 14.25
N ALA A 115 -24.71 -23.28 15.56
CA ALA A 115 -25.92 -23.88 16.13
C ALA A 115 -26.71 -22.98 17.10
N GLY A 116 -26.26 -21.74 17.32
CA GLY A 116 -26.92 -20.82 18.23
C GLY A 116 -28.31 -20.41 17.75
N ARG A 117 -29.33 -20.56 18.62
CA ARG A 117 -30.67 -20.05 18.33
C ARG A 117 -30.63 -18.52 18.18
N LEU A 118 -31.25 -17.99 17.13
CA LEU A 118 -31.36 -16.54 16.93
C LEU A 118 -32.19 -15.90 18.06
N LEU A 119 -31.56 -14.98 18.81
CA LEU A 119 -32.17 -14.24 19.92
C LEU A 119 -32.71 -12.87 19.50
N GLY A 120 -32.10 -12.27 18.48
CA GLY A 120 -32.47 -10.96 17.93
C GLY A 120 -31.70 -10.64 16.65
N ARG A 121 -32.23 -9.73 15.84
CA ARG A 121 -31.60 -9.24 14.62
C ARG A 121 -31.84 -7.75 14.40
N ALA A 122 -30.94 -7.08 13.70
CA ALA A 122 -31.15 -5.73 13.18
C ALA A 122 -30.50 -5.58 11.80
N LEU A 123 -31.09 -4.71 10.97
CA LEU A 123 -30.52 -4.31 9.69
C LEU A 123 -29.99 -2.88 9.82
N HIS A 124 -28.69 -2.70 9.58
CA HIS A 124 -28.06 -1.39 9.66
C HIS A 124 -27.67 -0.92 8.25
N ALA A 125 -28.41 0.07 7.72
CA ALA A 125 -28.11 0.69 6.44
C ALA A 125 -27.01 1.74 6.59
N ARG A 126 -25.92 1.57 5.84
CA ARG A 126 -24.77 2.50 5.82
C ARG A 126 -24.76 3.27 4.49
N HIS A 127 -24.97 4.57 4.57
CA HIS A 127 -25.23 5.48 3.44
C HIS A 127 -23.97 6.19 2.93
N PHE A 128 -24.06 6.74 1.71
CA PHE A 128 -22.99 7.49 1.05
C PHE A 128 -23.40 8.94 0.67
N LEU A 129 -24.56 9.46 1.14
CA LEU A 129 -25.04 10.85 0.97
C LEU A 129 -25.71 11.38 2.27
N ARG A 130 -25.36 12.61 2.73
CA ARG A 130 -25.86 13.19 4.01
C ARG A 130 -27.24 13.87 3.91
N PRO A 131 -28.11 13.79 4.94
CA PRO A 131 -29.43 14.43 4.95
C PRO A 131 -29.37 15.97 4.85
N GLY A 132 -30.28 16.57 4.07
CA GLY A 132 -30.47 18.03 4.00
C GLY A 132 -29.60 18.77 2.98
N VAL A 133 -28.61 18.12 2.36
CA VAL A 133 -27.88 18.69 1.22
C VAL A 133 -28.82 18.82 0.02
N ARG A 134 -28.91 20.04 -0.55
CA ARG A 134 -29.70 20.30 -1.76
C ARG A 134 -28.83 20.13 -3.00
N ARG A 135 -29.35 19.39 -3.98
CA ARG A 135 -28.75 19.23 -5.31
C ARG A 135 -29.47 20.15 -6.29
N VAL A 136 -28.74 21.06 -6.93
CA VAL A 136 -29.27 22.07 -7.86
C VAL A 136 -28.54 21.95 -9.21
N PRO A 137 -29.16 21.35 -10.24
CA PRO A 137 -28.61 21.36 -11.59
C PRO A 137 -28.44 22.79 -12.10
N VAL A 138 -27.28 23.10 -12.70
CA VAL A 138 -26.93 24.43 -13.18
C VAL A 138 -26.88 24.44 -14.70
N ARG A 139 -27.68 25.32 -15.32
CA ARG A 139 -27.65 25.66 -16.74
C ARG A 139 -27.65 27.18 -16.89
N ALA A 140 -26.49 27.80 -16.70
CA ALA A 140 -26.33 29.26 -16.71
C ALA A 140 -25.40 29.66 -17.86
N GLY A 141 -25.93 30.34 -18.89
CA GLY A 141 -25.17 30.57 -20.12
C GLY A 141 -24.71 29.25 -20.74
N ARG A 142 -23.41 29.13 -21.05
CA ARG A 142 -22.80 27.85 -21.48
C ARG A 142 -22.36 26.95 -20.34
N VAL A 143 -22.35 27.43 -19.09
CA VAL A 143 -21.92 26.66 -17.92
C VAL A 143 -22.89 25.51 -17.64
N ARG A 144 -22.35 24.29 -17.51
CA ARG A 144 -23.08 23.08 -17.13
C ARG A 144 -22.45 22.40 -15.92
N GLY A 145 -23.29 22.03 -14.96
CA GLY A 145 -22.82 21.34 -13.76
C GLY A 145 -23.94 21.16 -12.74
N THR A 146 -23.55 20.83 -11.51
CA THR A 146 -24.48 20.68 -10.39
C THR A 146 -23.91 21.34 -9.15
N LEU A 147 -24.68 22.27 -8.57
CA LEU A 147 -24.37 22.93 -7.32
C LEU A 147 -24.98 22.13 -6.16
N PHE A 148 -24.16 21.82 -5.16
CA PHE A 148 -24.60 21.22 -3.91
C PHE A 148 -24.52 22.24 -2.79
N LEU A 149 -25.62 22.40 -2.06
CA LEU A 149 -25.75 23.38 -0.99
C LEU A 149 -25.98 22.66 0.34
N PRO A 150 -25.21 22.97 1.39
CA PRO A 150 -25.43 22.44 2.73
C PRO A 150 -26.81 22.84 3.28
N PRO A 151 -27.36 22.09 4.27
CA PRO A 151 -28.49 22.57 5.05
C PRO A 151 -28.10 23.77 5.93
N GLY A 152 -29.04 24.69 6.16
CA GLY A 152 -28.84 25.86 7.02
C GLY A 152 -29.07 27.19 6.30
N PRO A 153 -28.91 28.32 7.01
CA PRO A 153 -29.25 29.64 6.47
C PRO A 153 -28.25 30.20 5.44
N GLY A 154 -27.05 29.61 5.32
CA GLY A 154 -25.97 30.14 4.49
C GLY A 154 -25.53 31.56 4.91
N PRO A 155 -24.72 32.26 4.08
CA PRO A 155 -24.04 31.73 2.90
C PRO A 155 -22.84 30.85 3.27
N PHE A 156 -22.44 29.98 2.34
CA PHE A 156 -21.40 28.96 2.55
C PHE A 156 -20.13 29.28 1.76
N PRO A 157 -18.93 28.92 2.25
CA PRO A 157 -17.72 29.01 1.43
C PRO A 157 -17.85 28.15 0.15
N GLY A 158 -17.46 28.72 -1.00
CA GLY A 158 -17.66 28.10 -2.31
C GLY A 158 -16.46 27.29 -2.80
N ILE A 159 -16.70 26.14 -3.43
CA ILE A 159 -15.67 25.32 -4.10
C ILE A 159 -16.14 24.96 -5.51
N ILE A 160 -15.26 25.08 -6.52
CA ILE A 160 -15.46 24.48 -7.85
C ILE A 160 -14.67 23.19 -7.92
N ASP A 161 -15.37 22.11 -8.27
CA ASP A 161 -14.86 20.74 -8.33
C ASP A 161 -14.74 20.28 -9.79
N ILE A 162 -13.52 19.95 -10.21
CA ILE A 162 -13.19 19.61 -11.61
C ILE A 162 -12.49 18.24 -11.68
N PHE A 163 -12.99 17.36 -12.54
CA PHE A 163 -12.40 16.04 -12.79
C PHE A 163 -11.53 16.01 -14.06
N GLY A 164 -10.74 14.95 -14.19
CA GLY A 164 -9.89 14.72 -15.35
C GLY A 164 -10.64 14.26 -16.60
N ILE A 165 -9.90 13.63 -17.50
CA ILE A 165 -10.43 13.06 -18.75
C ILE A 165 -11.38 11.89 -18.43
N GLY A 166 -12.54 11.90 -19.07
CA GLY A 166 -13.63 10.92 -18.95
C GLY A 166 -14.94 11.47 -19.54
N GLY A 167 -15.10 12.80 -19.47
CA GLY A 167 -16.30 13.50 -19.93
C GLY A 167 -17.46 13.34 -18.95
N GLY A 168 -18.61 13.92 -19.28
CA GLY A 168 -19.78 13.87 -18.41
C GLY A 168 -19.66 14.81 -17.21
N LEU A 169 -20.49 14.54 -16.20
CA LEU A 169 -20.52 15.28 -14.95
C LEU A 169 -20.35 14.32 -13.78
N VAL A 170 -19.27 14.48 -13.03
CA VAL A 170 -18.94 13.65 -11.86
C VAL A 170 -19.29 14.42 -10.59
N GLU A 171 -20.27 13.93 -9.83
CA GLU A 171 -20.87 14.71 -8.73
C GLU A 171 -20.47 14.25 -7.33
N TYR A 172 -19.93 13.03 -7.19
CA TYR A 172 -19.82 12.40 -5.88
C TYR A 172 -18.94 13.20 -4.91
N ARG A 173 -17.79 13.71 -5.37
CA ARG A 173 -16.83 14.45 -4.52
C ARG A 173 -17.43 15.78 -4.04
N ALA A 174 -18.06 16.54 -4.94
CA ALA A 174 -18.80 17.74 -4.59
C ALA A 174 -19.92 17.44 -3.57
N SER A 175 -20.75 16.42 -3.82
CA SER A 175 -21.87 16.09 -2.94
C SER A 175 -21.45 15.76 -1.50
N LEU A 176 -20.31 15.10 -1.34
CA LEU A 176 -19.72 14.77 -0.04
C LEU A 176 -19.20 16.03 0.66
N LEU A 177 -18.48 16.89 -0.07
CA LEU A 177 -17.94 18.14 0.47
C LEU A 177 -19.03 19.10 0.93
N ALA A 178 -20.19 19.13 0.26
CA ALA A 178 -21.33 19.90 0.72
C ALA A 178 -21.87 19.45 2.10
N GLY A 179 -21.68 18.18 2.44
CA GLY A 179 -21.95 17.64 3.78
C GLY A 179 -21.05 18.18 4.89
N HIS A 180 -20.03 18.97 4.55
CA HIS A 180 -19.10 19.62 5.47
C HIS A 180 -19.23 21.15 5.49
N GLY A 181 -20.33 21.71 4.97
CA GLY A 181 -20.62 23.14 5.07
C GLY A 181 -20.07 24.00 3.93
N PHE A 182 -19.68 23.40 2.81
CA PHE A 182 -19.26 24.10 1.59
C PHE A 182 -20.37 24.12 0.53
N ALA A 183 -20.55 25.24 -0.17
CA ALA A 183 -21.29 25.24 -1.43
C ALA A 183 -20.36 24.73 -2.54
N THR A 184 -20.61 23.53 -3.06
CA THR A 184 -19.68 22.89 -4.01
C THR A 184 -20.30 22.71 -5.38
N PHE A 185 -19.60 23.16 -6.41
CA PHE A 185 -20.06 23.13 -7.79
C PHE A 185 -19.27 22.10 -8.59
N ALA A 186 -19.88 20.94 -8.86
CA ALA A 186 -19.35 19.98 -9.81
C ALA A 186 -19.48 20.55 -11.22
N LEU A 187 -18.35 20.79 -11.88
CA LEU A 187 -18.30 21.47 -13.18
C LEU A 187 -17.98 20.47 -14.30
N ALA A 188 -18.90 20.32 -15.25
CA ALA A 188 -18.62 19.65 -16.52
C ALA A 188 -17.96 20.62 -17.49
N TYR A 189 -17.13 20.14 -18.40
CA TYR A 189 -16.47 20.99 -19.42
C TYR A 189 -16.40 20.37 -20.82
N TYR A 190 -16.77 19.08 -20.98
CA TYR A 190 -16.96 18.44 -22.27
C TYR A 190 -17.77 17.13 -22.13
N ASN A 191 -18.31 16.63 -23.25
CA ASN A 191 -19.09 15.41 -23.37
C ASN A 191 -20.23 15.30 -22.33
N PHE A 192 -20.94 16.40 -22.11
CA PHE A 192 -22.06 16.49 -21.18
C PHE A 192 -23.10 17.50 -21.67
N GLU A 193 -24.35 17.05 -21.81
CA GLU A 193 -25.46 17.84 -22.36
C GLU A 193 -25.09 18.50 -23.72
N ASP A 194 -25.13 19.82 -23.81
CA ASP A 194 -24.83 20.63 -24.99
C ASP A 194 -23.38 21.13 -25.06
N LEU A 195 -22.50 20.66 -24.16
CA LEU A 195 -21.07 20.95 -24.23
C LEU A 195 -20.40 20.21 -25.41
N PRO A 196 -19.22 20.68 -25.87
CA PRO A 196 -18.46 20.02 -26.93
C PRO A 196 -18.25 18.52 -26.64
N LYS A 197 -18.38 17.66 -27.66
CA LYS A 197 -18.21 16.21 -27.49
C LYS A 197 -16.76 15.81 -27.22
N GLU A 198 -15.81 16.59 -27.72
CA GLU A 198 -14.37 16.38 -27.58
C GLU A 198 -13.67 17.65 -27.09
N ILE A 199 -12.43 17.49 -26.61
CA ILE A 199 -11.58 18.61 -26.18
C ILE A 199 -10.56 18.92 -27.27
N ASP A 200 -10.77 20.03 -28.00
CA ASP A 200 -9.80 20.54 -28.97
C ASP A 200 -8.77 21.47 -28.33
N SER A 201 -9.20 22.27 -27.36
CA SER A 201 -8.37 23.12 -26.52
C SER A 201 -9.07 23.39 -25.19
N VAL A 202 -8.32 23.62 -24.13
CA VAL A 202 -8.88 24.08 -22.85
C VAL A 202 -9.00 25.60 -22.91
N ASP A 203 -10.21 26.12 -22.89
CA ASP A 203 -10.49 27.56 -22.94
C ASP A 203 -10.89 28.07 -21.55
N LEU A 204 -10.02 28.88 -20.93
CA LEU A 204 -10.25 29.40 -19.58
C LEU A 204 -11.41 30.38 -19.49
N ASP A 205 -11.90 30.95 -20.60
CA ASP A 205 -13.08 31.81 -20.57
C ASP A 205 -14.32 31.05 -20.07
N TYR A 206 -14.42 29.74 -20.35
CA TYR A 206 -15.53 28.90 -19.85
C TYR A 206 -15.49 28.76 -18.32
N PHE A 207 -14.29 28.57 -17.78
CA PHE A 207 -14.08 28.39 -16.35
C PHE A 207 -14.18 29.71 -15.59
N GLU A 208 -13.86 30.84 -16.24
CA GLU A 208 -14.12 32.19 -15.72
C GLU A 208 -15.63 32.46 -15.57
N GLU A 209 -16.46 32.02 -16.52
CA GLU A 209 -17.93 32.10 -16.38
C GLU A 209 -18.46 31.26 -15.22
N ALA A 210 -17.94 30.04 -15.03
CA ALA A 210 -18.31 29.17 -13.90
C ALA A 210 -17.92 29.79 -12.55
N LEU A 211 -16.75 30.44 -12.49
CA LEU A 211 -16.29 31.20 -11.34
C LEU A 211 -17.20 32.39 -11.04
N CYS A 212 -17.57 33.17 -12.06
CA CYS A 212 -18.50 34.28 -11.93
C CYS A 212 -19.88 33.83 -11.44
N TYR A 213 -20.40 32.72 -11.97
CA TYR A 213 -21.66 32.12 -11.50
C TYR A 213 -21.61 31.81 -9.99
N MET A 214 -20.53 31.18 -9.52
CA MET A 214 -20.36 30.87 -8.10
C MET A 214 -20.26 32.11 -7.22
N LEU A 215 -19.50 33.13 -7.65
CA LEU A 215 -19.34 34.38 -6.90
C LEU A 215 -20.63 35.21 -6.82
N GLN A 216 -21.54 35.07 -7.78
CA GLN A 216 -22.82 35.78 -7.81
C GLN A 216 -23.95 35.03 -7.09
N HIS A 217 -23.74 33.77 -6.73
CA HIS A 217 -24.78 32.97 -6.07
C HIS A 217 -25.02 33.46 -4.64
N SER A 218 -26.27 33.80 -4.29
CA SER A 218 -26.63 34.43 -3.01
C SER A 218 -26.28 33.60 -1.77
N GLU A 219 -26.23 32.27 -1.91
CA GLU A 219 -25.85 31.36 -0.84
C GLU A 219 -24.33 31.04 -0.80
N VAL A 220 -23.50 31.71 -1.60
CA VAL A 220 -22.04 31.56 -1.60
C VAL A 220 -21.40 32.79 -0.95
N LYS A 221 -20.50 32.57 0.02
CA LYS A 221 -20.01 33.61 0.93
C LYS A 221 -19.06 34.62 0.29
N GLY A 222 -18.21 34.19 -0.66
CA GLY A 222 -17.10 35.01 -1.17
C GLY A 222 -16.08 35.39 -0.09
N PRO A 223 -15.11 36.29 -0.39
CA PRO A 223 -14.93 37.05 -1.64
C PRO A 223 -14.23 36.24 -2.76
N GLY A 224 -13.73 35.05 -2.46
CA GLY A 224 -13.13 34.16 -3.45
C GLY A 224 -13.60 32.71 -3.31
N ILE A 225 -13.21 31.88 -4.27
CA ILE A 225 -13.65 30.49 -4.43
C ILE A 225 -12.45 29.55 -4.30
N GLY A 226 -12.65 28.40 -3.64
CA GLY A 226 -11.67 27.32 -3.63
C GLY A 226 -11.76 26.48 -4.90
N LEU A 227 -10.62 25.98 -5.39
CA LEU A 227 -10.57 25.06 -6.53
C LEU A 227 -10.11 23.68 -6.06
N LEU A 228 -10.79 22.63 -6.53
CA LEU A 228 -10.41 21.24 -6.29
C LEU A 228 -10.38 20.47 -7.61
N GLY A 229 -9.19 20.05 -8.02
CA GLY A 229 -8.97 19.39 -9.29
C GLY A 229 -8.26 18.04 -9.14
N ILE A 230 -8.58 17.08 -10.02
CA ILE A 230 -7.83 15.83 -10.17
C ILE A 230 -7.43 15.59 -11.63
N SER A 231 -6.20 15.09 -11.87
CA SER A 231 -5.69 14.80 -13.22
C SER A 231 -5.76 16.05 -14.12
N LEU A 232 -6.32 15.99 -15.33
CA LEU A 232 -6.51 17.18 -16.18
C LEU A 232 -7.31 18.28 -15.46
N GLY A 233 -8.26 17.93 -14.59
CA GLY A 233 -8.99 18.90 -13.77
C GLY A 233 -8.08 19.65 -12.81
N ALA A 234 -7.01 19.02 -12.32
CA ALA A 234 -6.01 19.69 -11.49
C ALA A 234 -5.19 20.70 -12.30
N ASP A 235 -4.79 20.35 -13.53
CA ASP A 235 -4.08 21.28 -14.43
C ASP A 235 -4.97 22.47 -14.84
N ILE A 236 -6.28 22.24 -15.02
CA ILE A 236 -7.26 23.31 -15.22
C ILE A 236 -7.32 24.20 -13.98
N CYS A 237 -7.41 23.64 -12.77
CA CYS A 237 -7.44 24.44 -11.53
C CYS A 237 -6.16 25.26 -11.33
N LEU A 238 -4.98 24.69 -11.61
CA LEU A 238 -3.71 25.43 -11.58
C LEU A 238 -3.70 26.57 -12.60
N SER A 239 -4.25 26.34 -13.79
CA SER A 239 -4.37 27.36 -14.83
C SER A 239 -5.35 28.47 -14.43
N MET A 240 -6.52 28.12 -13.89
CA MET A 240 -7.47 29.09 -13.34
C MET A 240 -6.81 29.93 -12.23
N ALA A 241 -6.11 29.31 -11.30
CA ALA A 241 -5.41 30.01 -10.23
C ALA A 241 -4.33 30.99 -10.76
N SER A 242 -3.67 30.64 -11.86
CA SER A 242 -2.60 31.43 -12.48
C SER A 242 -3.11 32.64 -13.27
N PHE A 243 -4.31 32.56 -13.85
CA PHE A 243 -4.83 33.56 -14.80
C PHE A 243 -6.07 34.33 -14.31
N LEU A 244 -6.88 33.73 -13.44
CA LEU A 244 -8.14 34.31 -12.97
C LEU A 244 -7.97 34.96 -11.59
N LYS A 245 -8.82 35.95 -11.29
CA LYS A 245 -8.89 36.60 -9.98
C LYS A 245 -9.89 35.89 -9.07
N ASN A 246 -9.88 36.21 -7.77
CA ASN A 246 -10.84 35.71 -6.78
C ASN A 246 -10.76 34.19 -6.53
N ILE A 247 -9.59 33.59 -6.75
CA ILE A 247 -9.29 32.22 -6.31
C ILE A 247 -8.61 32.29 -4.94
N SER A 248 -9.26 31.73 -3.91
CA SER A 248 -8.77 31.82 -2.53
C SER A 248 -7.79 30.71 -2.15
N ALA A 249 -7.93 29.51 -2.73
CA ALA A 249 -7.05 28.37 -2.50
C ALA A 249 -7.23 27.33 -3.62
N THR A 250 -6.20 26.54 -3.91
CA THR A 250 -6.25 25.48 -4.93
C THR A 250 -5.70 24.16 -4.39
N VAL A 251 -6.42 23.07 -4.63
CA VAL A 251 -5.96 21.70 -4.35
C VAL A 251 -5.80 20.96 -5.68
N SER A 252 -4.57 20.52 -5.95
CA SER A 252 -4.18 19.77 -7.14
C SER A 252 -3.89 18.32 -6.76
N ILE A 253 -4.74 17.40 -7.21
CA ILE A 253 -4.58 15.96 -6.98
C ILE A 253 -4.05 15.31 -8.27
N ASN A 254 -2.82 14.81 -8.24
CA ASN A 254 -2.15 14.20 -9.41
C ASN A 254 -2.23 15.10 -10.66
N GLY A 255 -2.09 16.41 -10.47
CA GLY A 255 -1.89 17.35 -11.58
C GLY A 255 -0.45 17.28 -12.10
N SER A 256 -0.26 17.53 -13.39
CA SER A 256 1.07 17.55 -14.00
C SER A 256 1.79 18.87 -13.78
N GLY A 257 1.04 19.97 -13.71
CA GLY A 257 1.60 21.31 -13.76
C GLY A 257 2.00 21.79 -15.16
N PHE A 258 1.70 21.00 -16.19
CA PHE A 258 1.95 21.31 -17.59
C PHE A 258 0.65 21.24 -18.41
N SER A 259 0.61 21.95 -19.52
CA SER A 259 -0.41 21.76 -20.54
C SER A 259 -0.22 20.37 -21.17
N GLY A 260 -1.15 19.44 -20.93
CA GLY A 260 -1.04 18.03 -21.35
C GLY A 260 -1.16 17.80 -22.86
N ASN A 261 -2.26 17.16 -23.29
CA ASN A 261 -2.47 16.78 -24.71
C ASN A 261 -2.95 17.93 -25.61
N LYS A 262 -3.64 18.89 -25.01
CA LYS A 262 -4.31 19.99 -25.71
C LYS A 262 -3.83 21.28 -25.09
N GLY A 263 -3.62 22.30 -25.91
CA GLY A 263 -3.16 23.60 -25.43
C GLY A 263 -4.20 24.28 -24.54
N ILE A 264 -3.71 25.11 -23.63
CA ILE A 264 -4.53 25.93 -22.73
C ILE A 264 -4.55 27.36 -23.26
N ARG A 265 -5.74 27.91 -23.50
CA ARG A 265 -5.94 29.27 -24.01
C ARG A 265 -6.63 30.12 -22.96
N TYR A 266 -6.13 31.35 -22.80
CA TYR A 266 -6.86 32.41 -22.10
C TYR A 266 -6.58 33.75 -22.76
N LYS A 267 -7.62 34.34 -23.35
CA LYS A 267 -7.51 35.60 -24.12
C LYS A 267 -6.39 35.49 -25.17
N GLN A 268 -5.38 36.35 -25.10
CA GLN A 268 -4.23 36.36 -26.01
C GLN A 268 -3.10 35.40 -25.61
N THR A 269 -3.19 34.76 -24.44
CA THR A 269 -2.19 33.83 -23.94
C THR A 269 -2.52 32.41 -24.38
N PHE A 270 -1.51 31.69 -24.87
CA PHE A 270 -1.61 30.28 -25.24
C PHE A 270 -0.43 29.50 -24.67
N ILE A 271 -0.73 28.47 -23.88
CA ILE A 271 0.24 27.50 -23.40
C ILE A 271 0.19 26.29 -24.36
N PRO A 272 1.27 26.01 -25.11
CA PRO A 272 1.31 24.88 -26.03
C PRO A 272 1.23 23.55 -25.27
N PRO A 273 0.69 22.48 -25.89
CA PRO A 273 0.69 21.15 -25.29
C PRO A 273 2.12 20.58 -25.22
N LEU A 274 2.42 19.88 -24.12
CA LEU A 274 3.66 19.12 -23.93
C LEU A 274 3.80 17.99 -24.97
N GLY A 275 2.66 17.45 -25.42
CA GLY A 275 2.61 16.37 -26.40
C GLY A 275 2.81 14.98 -25.79
N HIS A 276 2.70 13.96 -26.64
CA HIS A 276 2.86 12.55 -26.25
C HIS A 276 3.31 11.69 -27.44
N ASP A 277 3.84 10.52 -27.14
CA ASP A 277 4.23 9.47 -28.08
C ASP A 277 3.57 8.15 -27.69
N LEU A 278 2.53 7.76 -28.44
CA LEU A 278 1.77 6.53 -28.19
C LEU A 278 2.62 5.26 -28.37
N ARG A 279 3.77 5.32 -29.04
CA ARG A 279 4.68 4.16 -29.19
C ARG A 279 5.34 3.78 -27.86
N ARG A 280 5.26 4.64 -26.84
CA ARG A 280 5.80 4.41 -25.49
C ARG A 280 4.78 3.76 -24.54
N ILE A 281 3.58 3.41 -25.02
CA ILE A 281 2.62 2.61 -24.25
C ILE A 281 3.24 1.25 -23.95
N LYS A 282 3.18 0.84 -22.69
CA LYS A 282 3.56 -0.49 -22.24
C LYS A 282 2.30 -1.30 -21.97
N VAL A 283 2.37 -2.61 -22.15
CA VAL A 283 1.29 -3.52 -21.76
C VAL A 283 1.75 -4.24 -20.52
N ALA A 284 1.09 -4.00 -19.39
CA ALA A 284 1.36 -4.73 -18.17
C ALA A 284 0.99 -6.21 -18.35
N PHE A 285 1.55 -7.09 -17.52
CA PHE A 285 1.29 -8.53 -17.53
C PHE A 285 -0.22 -8.88 -17.45
N SER A 286 -1.02 -8.01 -16.83
CA SER A 286 -2.48 -8.11 -16.73
C SER A 286 -3.23 -7.81 -18.05
N GLY A 287 -2.52 -7.44 -19.12
CA GLY A 287 -3.11 -6.95 -20.38
C GLY A 287 -3.59 -5.49 -20.32
N ILE A 288 -3.36 -4.79 -19.20
CA ILE A 288 -3.71 -3.38 -19.01
C ILE A 288 -2.64 -2.49 -19.66
N LEU A 289 -3.05 -1.44 -20.37
CA LEU A 289 -2.14 -0.46 -20.95
C LEU A 289 -1.59 0.46 -19.85
N ASP A 290 -0.28 0.48 -19.67
CA ASP A 290 0.45 1.47 -18.90
C ASP A 290 0.90 2.61 -19.82
N ILE A 291 0.45 3.82 -19.49
CA ILE A 291 0.67 5.02 -20.29
C ILE A 291 1.66 5.99 -19.64
N VAL A 292 2.29 5.64 -18.52
CA VAL A 292 3.12 6.58 -17.73
C VAL A 292 4.26 7.20 -18.56
N ASP A 293 4.75 6.46 -19.56
CA ASP A 293 5.86 6.85 -20.43
C ASP A 293 5.45 7.53 -21.74
N ILE A 294 4.15 7.69 -22.02
CA ILE A 294 3.72 8.34 -23.28
C ILE A 294 4.04 9.83 -23.31
N ARG A 295 4.23 10.47 -22.16
CA ARG A 295 4.45 11.91 -22.07
C ARG A 295 5.87 12.27 -22.53
N ASN A 296 5.98 13.37 -23.29
CA ASN A 296 7.28 13.92 -23.63
C ASN A 296 8.00 14.41 -22.37
N ASP A 297 9.34 14.32 -22.37
CA ASP A 297 10.14 14.77 -21.24
C ASP A 297 10.04 16.29 -21.08
N VAL A 298 10.05 16.74 -19.82
CA VAL A 298 9.98 18.16 -19.43
C VAL A 298 11.33 18.85 -19.55
N VAL A 299 11.99 18.72 -20.70
CA VAL A 299 13.29 19.35 -20.99
C VAL A 299 13.16 20.87 -20.76
N GLY A 300 14.13 21.46 -20.05
CA GLY A 300 14.11 22.86 -19.62
C GLY A 300 13.43 23.10 -18.26
N GLY A 301 12.77 22.09 -17.67
CA GLY A 301 12.15 22.20 -16.35
C GLY A 301 11.16 23.37 -16.27
N HIS A 302 11.48 24.36 -15.44
CA HIS A 302 10.65 25.55 -15.21
C HIS A 302 10.60 26.53 -16.40
N GLU A 303 11.53 26.40 -17.35
CA GLU A 303 11.56 27.22 -18.58
C GLU A 303 10.79 26.58 -19.74
N ASN A 304 10.19 25.40 -19.53
CA ASN A 304 9.44 24.72 -20.59
C ASN A 304 8.18 25.54 -20.97
N PRO A 305 7.94 25.81 -22.26
CA PRO A 305 6.83 26.66 -22.69
C PRO A 305 5.45 26.06 -22.38
N SER A 306 5.38 24.75 -22.12
CA SER A 306 4.15 24.06 -21.76
C SER A 306 3.83 24.14 -20.26
N MET A 307 4.72 24.72 -19.44
CA MET A 307 4.51 24.81 -17.99
C MET A 307 3.42 25.85 -17.66
N ILE A 308 2.57 25.50 -16.69
CA ILE A 308 1.55 26.41 -16.16
C ILE A 308 2.25 27.41 -15.21
N PRO A 309 2.05 28.73 -15.37
CA PRO A 309 2.75 29.76 -14.60
C PRO A 309 2.16 29.94 -13.19
N MET A 310 2.29 28.91 -12.36
CA MET A 310 1.68 28.82 -11.02
C MET A 310 2.22 29.86 -10.05
N GLU A 311 3.39 30.45 -10.31
CA GLU A 311 3.94 31.56 -9.55
C GLU A 311 3.04 32.81 -9.59
N LYS A 312 2.09 32.88 -10.52
CA LYS A 312 1.09 33.96 -10.62
C LYS A 312 -0.13 33.75 -9.74
N ALA A 313 -0.28 32.57 -9.13
CA ALA A 313 -1.41 32.27 -8.26
C ALA A 313 -1.39 33.13 -6.99
N GLN A 314 -2.55 33.67 -6.63
CA GLN A 314 -2.69 34.55 -5.46
C GLN A 314 -2.93 33.79 -4.15
N GLY A 315 -3.53 32.59 -4.23
CA GLY A 315 -3.86 31.75 -3.09
C GLY A 315 -2.89 30.57 -2.92
N PRO A 316 -2.85 29.94 -1.73
CA PRO A 316 -2.04 28.75 -1.49
C PRO A 316 -2.47 27.59 -2.40
N ILE A 317 -1.48 26.79 -2.81
CA ILE A 317 -1.66 25.57 -3.60
C ILE A 317 -1.21 24.37 -2.76
N LEU A 318 -2.11 23.41 -2.56
CA LEU A 318 -1.81 22.11 -1.99
C LEU A 318 -1.69 21.07 -3.10
N PHE A 319 -0.56 20.38 -3.18
CA PHE A 319 -0.35 19.23 -4.07
C PHE A 319 -0.56 17.93 -3.30
N ILE A 320 -1.39 17.04 -3.85
CA ILE A 320 -1.57 15.67 -3.37
C ILE A 320 -1.14 14.76 -4.51
N VAL A 321 -0.08 13.97 -4.30
CA VAL A 321 0.54 13.15 -5.36
C VAL A 321 0.53 11.69 -4.95
N GLY A 322 -0.02 10.84 -5.82
CA GLY A 322 0.10 9.39 -5.73
C GLY A 322 1.51 8.97 -6.07
N GLN A 323 2.17 8.24 -5.16
CA GLN A 323 3.54 7.76 -5.39
C GLN A 323 3.61 6.78 -6.56
N ASP A 324 2.52 6.07 -6.84
CA ASP A 324 2.38 5.05 -7.89
C ASP A 324 1.40 5.51 -9.00
N ASP A 325 1.43 6.80 -9.35
CA ASP A 325 0.59 7.30 -10.46
C ASP A 325 1.17 6.89 -11.83
N HIS A 326 0.49 5.97 -12.50
CA HIS A 326 0.82 5.53 -13.86
C HIS A 326 0.30 6.47 -14.97
N ASN A 327 -0.20 7.66 -14.63
CA ASN A 327 -0.61 8.67 -15.61
C ASN A 327 0.39 9.83 -15.74
N TRP A 328 1.05 10.21 -14.63
CA TRP A 328 2.03 11.27 -14.56
C TRP A 328 3.24 10.81 -13.76
N ARG A 329 4.46 11.03 -14.28
CA ARG A 329 5.69 10.66 -13.58
C ARG A 329 5.76 11.33 -12.20
N SER A 330 5.67 10.54 -11.13
CA SER A 330 5.98 10.97 -9.77
C SER A 330 7.51 11.15 -9.58
N ALA A 331 7.94 11.65 -8.41
CA ALA A 331 9.32 12.06 -8.10
C ALA A 331 10.39 10.97 -8.37
N GLY A 332 11.66 11.34 -8.24
CA GLY A 332 12.85 10.50 -8.50
C GLY A 332 14.02 11.35 -9.03
N PRO A 333 15.27 10.86 -9.00
CA PRO A 333 15.66 9.48 -8.72
C PRO A 333 15.73 9.13 -7.22
N PHE A 334 15.43 7.87 -6.90
CA PHE A 334 15.34 7.30 -5.56
C PHE A 334 16.51 6.35 -5.27
N PRO A 335 16.86 6.08 -4.00
CA PRO A 335 17.87 5.08 -3.68
C PRO A 335 17.41 3.69 -4.14
N GLY A 336 18.30 2.96 -4.81
CA GLY A 336 17.98 1.66 -5.41
C GLY A 336 18.08 0.50 -4.41
N ILE A 337 17.12 -0.42 -4.41
CA ILE A 337 17.16 -1.68 -3.64
C ILE A 337 16.85 -2.86 -4.56
N ILE A 338 17.64 -3.93 -4.47
CA ILE A 338 17.29 -5.24 -5.05
C ILE A 338 16.80 -6.13 -3.92
N ASP A 339 15.58 -6.64 -4.07
CA ASP A 339 14.91 -7.52 -3.12
C ASP A 339 14.89 -8.97 -3.63
N LEU A 340 15.46 -9.87 -2.83
CA LEU A 340 15.60 -11.30 -3.12
C LEU A 340 14.81 -12.11 -2.08
N TYR A 341 13.83 -12.85 -2.57
CA TYR A 341 12.99 -13.71 -1.74
C TYR A 341 13.64 -15.08 -1.47
N GLY A 342 12.95 -15.95 -0.72
CA GLY A 342 13.46 -17.27 -0.35
C GLY A 342 13.26 -18.34 -1.42
N SER A 343 13.44 -19.60 -1.04
CA SER A 343 13.29 -20.79 -1.90
C SER A 343 11.83 -21.12 -2.29
N GLY A 344 10.90 -20.17 -2.22
CA GLY A 344 9.53 -20.33 -2.70
C GLY A 344 9.42 -20.26 -4.23
N GLY A 345 10.33 -19.54 -4.88
CA GLY A 345 10.29 -19.29 -6.32
C GLY A 345 9.20 -18.30 -6.73
N GLY A 346 9.18 -17.95 -8.01
CA GLY A 346 8.28 -16.92 -8.52
C GLY A 346 8.77 -15.50 -8.22
N LEU A 347 7.99 -14.52 -8.66
CA LEU A 347 8.21 -13.11 -8.39
C LEU A 347 7.40 -12.69 -7.16
N CYS A 348 8.08 -12.24 -6.10
CA CYS A 348 7.46 -11.74 -4.87
C CYS A 348 7.60 -10.21 -4.79
N GLU A 349 6.59 -9.47 -5.25
CA GLU A 349 6.68 -8.01 -5.45
C GLU A 349 6.37 -7.18 -4.21
N TYR A 350 5.70 -7.75 -3.20
CA TYR A 350 5.06 -6.97 -2.14
C TYR A 350 6.06 -6.18 -1.26
N ARG A 351 7.25 -6.70 -0.95
CA ARG A 351 8.25 -5.96 -0.17
C ARG A 351 8.88 -4.85 -0.99
N ALA A 352 9.25 -5.14 -2.25
CA ALA A 352 9.75 -4.14 -3.17
C ALA A 352 8.74 -3.02 -3.41
N SER A 353 7.45 -3.35 -3.59
CA SER A 353 6.36 -2.38 -3.74
C SER A 353 6.23 -1.48 -2.50
N LEU A 354 6.29 -2.04 -1.30
CA LEU A 354 6.23 -1.25 -0.07
C LEU A 354 7.47 -0.36 0.10
N LEU A 355 8.67 -0.85 -0.22
CA LEU A 355 9.88 -0.03 -0.26
C LEU A 355 9.74 1.11 -1.29
N ALA A 356 9.10 0.87 -2.43
CA ALA A 356 8.80 1.91 -3.40
C ALA A 356 7.87 2.99 -2.82
N GLY A 357 6.84 2.59 -2.07
CA GLY A 357 5.99 3.50 -1.29
C GLY A 357 6.75 4.30 -0.21
N HIS A 358 7.91 3.81 0.22
CA HIS A 358 8.81 4.51 1.16
C HIS A 358 9.94 5.28 0.46
N GLY A 359 9.82 5.53 -0.84
CA GLY A 359 10.74 6.42 -1.57
C GLY A 359 12.04 5.74 -2.00
N PHE A 360 12.02 4.43 -2.22
CA PHE A 360 13.09 3.67 -2.87
C PHE A 360 12.72 3.34 -4.32
N ALA A 361 13.71 3.14 -5.18
CA ALA A 361 13.51 2.44 -6.44
C ALA A 361 13.83 0.97 -6.18
N ALA A 362 12.81 0.11 -6.09
CA ALA A 362 12.97 -1.27 -5.66
C ALA A 362 12.74 -2.25 -6.82
N LEU A 363 13.63 -3.23 -6.97
CA LEU A 363 13.51 -4.35 -7.90
C LEU A 363 13.26 -5.62 -7.09
N ALA A 364 12.06 -6.20 -7.19
CA ALA A 364 11.85 -7.60 -6.80
C ALA A 364 12.50 -8.49 -7.86
N LEU A 365 13.48 -9.29 -7.47
CA LEU A 365 14.24 -10.14 -8.39
C LEU A 365 13.83 -11.60 -8.21
N ALA A 366 13.08 -12.13 -9.16
CA ALA A 366 12.88 -13.57 -9.30
C ALA A 366 14.19 -14.22 -9.79
N TYR A 367 14.44 -15.47 -9.43
CA TYR A 367 15.63 -16.20 -9.91
C TYR A 367 15.33 -17.68 -10.28
N PHE A 368 14.09 -18.12 -10.12
CA PHE A 368 13.56 -19.40 -10.57
C PHE A 368 12.01 -19.40 -10.46
N ARG A 369 11.33 -20.27 -11.20
CA ARG A 369 9.86 -20.43 -11.25
C ARG A 369 9.09 -19.18 -11.63
N PHE A 370 9.65 -18.37 -12.53
CA PHE A 370 9.01 -17.18 -13.05
C PHE A 370 9.32 -17.02 -14.53
N GLU A 371 8.27 -16.98 -15.35
CA GLU A 371 8.38 -16.84 -16.80
C GLU A 371 9.37 -17.82 -17.46
N ASP A 372 10.46 -17.32 -18.02
CA ASP A 372 11.51 -18.07 -18.73
C ASP A 372 12.68 -18.48 -17.82
N LEU A 373 12.63 -18.17 -16.52
CA LEU A 373 13.62 -18.61 -15.54
C LEU A 373 13.50 -20.11 -15.24
N PRO A 374 14.59 -20.75 -14.76
CA PRO A 374 14.59 -22.18 -14.44
C PRO A 374 13.41 -22.63 -13.58
N GLU A 375 12.85 -23.80 -13.85
CA GLU A 375 11.76 -24.37 -13.07
C GLU A 375 12.23 -24.83 -11.68
N TYR A 376 13.50 -25.23 -11.57
CA TYR A 376 14.11 -25.76 -10.35
C TYR A 376 15.27 -24.89 -9.89
N LEU A 377 15.58 -25.00 -8.60
CA LEU A 377 16.66 -24.27 -7.95
C LEU A 377 17.96 -25.08 -7.96
N ASP A 378 18.40 -25.50 -9.13
CA ASP A 378 19.58 -26.35 -9.35
C ASP A 378 20.62 -25.74 -10.31
N ASP A 379 20.23 -24.75 -11.13
CA ASP A 379 21.10 -23.98 -12.00
C ASP A 379 21.01 -22.47 -11.69
N LEU A 380 21.90 -22.00 -10.80
CA LEU A 380 22.03 -20.59 -10.46
C LEU A 380 23.42 -20.09 -10.81
N GLN A 381 23.50 -18.99 -11.55
CA GLN A 381 24.76 -18.32 -11.91
C GLN A 381 24.83 -16.96 -11.24
N LEU A 382 25.96 -16.62 -10.61
CA LEU A 382 26.10 -15.32 -9.94
C LEU A 382 26.04 -14.14 -10.95
N GLU A 383 26.40 -14.40 -12.21
CA GLU A 383 26.32 -13.47 -13.33
C GLU A 383 24.90 -12.94 -13.55
N TYR A 384 23.87 -13.76 -13.34
CA TYR A 384 22.47 -13.31 -13.43
C TYR A 384 22.17 -12.17 -12.44
N PHE A 385 22.71 -12.27 -11.23
CA PHE A 385 22.55 -11.24 -10.21
C PHE A 385 23.44 -10.02 -10.48
N GLU A 386 24.59 -10.21 -11.15
CA GLU A 386 25.43 -9.10 -11.66
C GLU A 386 24.68 -8.29 -12.72
N GLU A 387 23.95 -8.94 -13.63
CA GLU A 387 23.08 -8.28 -14.60
C GLU A 387 21.98 -7.46 -13.93
N ALA A 388 21.33 -8.00 -12.88
CA ALA A 388 20.31 -7.26 -12.13
C ALA A 388 20.88 -6.01 -11.41
N VAL A 389 22.09 -6.11 -10.86
CA VAL A 389 22.80 -4.95 -10.29
C VAL A 389 23.08 -3.91 -11.37
N ASN A 390 23.61 -4.32 -12.52
CA ASN A 390 23.91 -3.43 -13.63
C ASN A 390 22.65 -2.76 -14.18
N PHE A 391 21.55 -3.49 -14.30
CA PHE A 391 20.25 -2.97 -14.70
C PHE A 391 19.77 -1.87 -13.75
N MET A 392 19.81 -2.12 -12.44
CA MET A 392 19.40 -1.12 -11.44
C MET A 392 20.30 0.12 -11.45
N LEU A 393 21.61 -0.06 -11.59
CA LEU A 393 22.56 1.06 -11.65
C LEU A 393 22.36 1.95 -12.88
N GLN A 394 21.85 1.40 -13.99
CA GLN A 394 21.56 2.13 -15.22
C GLN A 394 20.15 2.74 -15.24
N HIS A 395 19.28 2.35 -14.31
CA HIS A 395 17.88 2.79 -14.32
C HIS A 395 17.74 4.28 -13.96
N PRO A 396 17.05 5.11 -14.77
CA PRO A 396 17.03 6.57 -14.60
C PRO A 396 16.34 7.04 -13.31
N LYS A 397 15.53 6.18 -12.67
CA LYS A 397 14.90 6.45 -11.37
C LYS A 397 15.74 5.98 -10.18
N VAL A 398 16.92 5.39 -10.38
CA VAL A 398 17.85 5.01 -9.32
C VAL A 398 18.90 6.11 -9.17
N LYS A 399 19.10 6.60 -7.94
CA LYS A 399 19.93 7.77 -7.63
C LYS A 399 21.43 7.57 -7.93
N GLY A 400 21.88 6.31 -7.95
CA GLY A 400 23.28 5.95 -8.19
C GLY A 400 24.24 6.50 -7.11
N PRO A 401 25.52 6.07 -7.11
CA PRO A 401 26.14 5.08 -7.99
C PRO A 401 26.03 3.63 -7.45
N ASN A 402 25.27 3.40 -6.37
CA ASN A 402 25.19 2.10 -5.70
C ASN A 402 23.74 1.72 -5.37
N VAL A 403 23.52 0.44 -5.08
CA VAL A 403 22.25 -0.14 -4.61
C VAL A 403 22.40 -0.80 -3.24
N GLY A 404 21.27 -0.96 -2.55
CA GLY A 404 21.15 -1.83 -1.39
C GLY A 404 20.60 -3.21 -1.76
N LEU A 405 20.87 -4.22 -0.94
CA LEU A 405 20.35 -5.59 -1.08
C LEU A 405 19.48 -5.96 0.12
N LEU A 406 18.29 -6.49 -0.13
CA LEU A 406 17.43 -7.10 0.90
C LEU A 406 17.23 -8.58 0.57
N GLY A 407 17.69 -9.46 1.45
CA GLY A 407 17.59 -10.90 1.28
C GLY A 407 16.79 -11.56 2.39
N PHE A 408 15.92 -12.50 2.02
CA PHE A 408 15.22 -13.36 2.98
C PHE A 408 15.50 -14.83 2.71
N SER A 409 15.80 -15.59 3.76
CA SER A 409 16.06 -17.02 3.64
C SER A 409 17.13 -17.26 2.56
N LYS A 410 16.88 -18.14 1.56
CA LYS A 410 17.81 -18.39 0.43
C LYS A 410 18.27 -17.09 -0.25
N GLY A 411 17.40 -16.12 -0.43
CA GLY A 411 17.77 -14.80 -0.98
C GLY A 411 18.83 -14.06 -0.16
N GLY A 412 18.97 -14.36 1.13
CA GLY A 412 20.00 -13.80 1.98
C GLY A 412 21.40 -14.38 1.75
N ASP A 413 21.54 -15.68 1.47
CA ASP A 413 22.85 -16.24 1.10
C ASP A 413 23.30 -15.73 -0.29
N LEU A 414 22.34 -15.49 -1.19
CA LEU A 414 22.57 -14.83 -2.47
C LEU A 414 23.01 -13.38 -2.26
N CYS A 415 22.35 -12.63 -1.37
CA CYS A 415 22.75 -11.26 -1.03
C CYS A 415 24.16 -11.19 -0.43
N LEU A 416 24.53 -12.14 0.42
CA LEU A 416 25.91 -12.27 0.93
C LEU A 416 26.89 -12.53 -0.19
N SER A 417 26.56 -13.42 -1.13
CA SER A 417 27.41 -13.72 -2.29
C SER A 417 27.57 -12.50 -3.20
N MET A 418 26.46 -11.83 -3.54
CA MET A 418 26.47 -10.59 -4.30
C MET A 418 27.34 -9.53 -3.62
N ALA A 419 27.15 -9.28 -2.32
CA ALA A 419 27.92 -8.30 -1.57
C ALA A 419 29.43 -8.63 -1.50
N SER A 420 29.79 -9.91 -1.58
CA SER A 420 31.17 -10.38 -1.52
C SER A 420 31.92 -10.22 -2.85
N PHE A 421 31.22 -10.38 -3.97
CA PHE A 421 31.84 -10.56 -5.29
C PHE A 421 31.49 -9.49 -6.32
N LEU A 422 30.36 -8.80 -6.16
CA LEU A 422 29.88 -7.80 -7.11
C LEU A 422 30.22 -6.38 -6.64
N LYS A 423 30.31 -5.45 -7.60
CA LYS A 423 30.52 -4.02 -7.34
C LYS A 423 29.18 -3.30 -7.26
N GLY A 424 29.18 -2.08 -6.73
CA GLY A 424 27.98 -1.24 -6.70
C GLY A 424 27.01 -1.53 -5.56
N ILE A 425 27.40 -2.35 -4.58
CA ILE A 425 26.59 -2.69 -3.40
C ILE A 425 27.13 -1.94 -2.19
N THR A 426 26.27 -1.16 -1.52
CA THR A 426 26.70 -0.31 -0.39
C THR A 426 26.01 -0.60 0.93
N ALA A 427 25.01 -1.48 0.96
CA ALA A 427 24.27 -1.85 2.17
C ALA A 427 23.52 -3.18 1.96
N THR A 428 23.56 -4.09 2.94
CA THR A 428 22.91 -5.40 2.83
C THR A 428 22.10 -5.72 4.09
N VAL A 429 20.82 -6.08 3.93
CA VAL A 429 19.94 -6.52 5.00
C VAL A 429 19.55 -7.99 4.79
N LEU A 430 19.63 -8.78 5.86
CA LEU A 430 19.48 -10.24 5.83
C LEU A 430 18.42 -10.65 6.85
N ILE A 431 17.28 -11.13 6.37
CA ILE A 431 16.20 -11.65 7.21
C ILE A 431 16.32 -13.16 7.24
N ASN A 432 16.48 -13.73 8.45
CA ASN A 432 16.60 -15.17 8.66
C ASN A 432 17.56 -15.81 7.65
N SER A 433 18.79 -15.28 7.68
CA SER A 433 19.95 -15.50 6.79
C SER A 433 20.74 -16.80 7.04
N CYS A 434 21.24 -17.52 6.02
CA CYS A 434 22.31 -18.52 6.16
C CYS A 434 23.60 -17.90 5.64
N VAL A 435 24.71 -18.13 6.34
CA VAL A 435 26.03 -17.59 5.99
C VAL A 435 26.80 -18.45 4.99
N ALA A 436 26.27 -19.62 4.65
CA ALA A 436 26.81 -20.54 3.67
C ALA A 436 25.88 -20.63 2.46
N ASN A 437 26.44 -20.92 1.30
CA ASN A 437 25.66 -21.16 0.09
C ASN A 437 24.84 -22.45 0.26
N THR A 438 23.52 -22.37 0.13
CA THR A 438 22.61 -23.51 0.30
C THR A 438 21.93 -23.92 -0.99
N VAL A 439 21.34 -25.12 -0.99
CA VAL A 439 20.53 -25.73 -2.07
C VAL A 439 21.32 -26.18 -3.30
N ALA A 440 22.00 -25.27 -4.00
CA ALA A 440 22.74 -25.58 -5.23
C ALA A 440 24.12 -24.92 -5.23
N PRO A 441 25.14 -25.54 -5.86
CA PRO A 441 26.41 -24.86 -6.11
C PRO A 441 26.18 -23.56 -6.88
N LEU A 442 26.95 -22.53 -6.55
CA LEU A 442 26.85 -21.21 -7.17
C LEU A 442 28.15 -20.93 -7.94
N PRO A 443 28.19 -21.13 -9.26
CA PRO A 443 29.31 -20.73 -10.08
C PRO A 443 29.36 -19.21 -10.24
N TYR A 444 30.58 -18.72 -10.41
CA TYR A 444 30.88 -17.34 -10.80
C TYR A 444 32.25 -17.32 -11.47
N LYS A 445 32.29 -17.03 -12.78
CA LYS A 445 33.50 -17.05 -13.60
C LYS A 445 34.23 -18.40 -13.43
N ASP A 446 35.50 -18.38 -13.05
CA ASP A 446 36.33 -19.60 -12.90
C ASP A 446 36.21 -20.26 -11.51
N MET A 447 35.20 -19.91 -10.71
CA MET A 447 35.02 -20.38 -9.34
C MET A 447 33.62 -20.98 -9.13
N ILE A 448 33.52 -21.95 -8.21
CA ILE A 448 32.23 -22.49 -7.74
C ILE A 448 32.21 -22.43 -6.21
N ILE A 449 31.16 -21.84 -5.65
CA ILE A 449 30.86 -21.92 -4.21
C ILE A 449 29.99 -23.17 -3.99
N PRO A 450 30.50 -24.23 -3.34
CA PRO A 450 29.74 -25.46 -3.15
C PRO A 450 28.54 -25.24 -2.22
N SER A 451 27.48 -26.03 -2.42
CA SER A 451 26.33 -26.04 -1.52
C SER A 451 26.67 -26.69 -0.18
N LEU A 452 26.13 -26.14 0.91
CA LEU A 452 26.12 -26.75 2.23
C LEU A 452 25.38 -28.09 2.18
N GLY A 453 25.96 -29.10 2.82
CA GLY A 453 25.34 -30.42 2.95
C GLY A 453 23.99 -30.37 3.65
N SER A 454 23.07 -31.24 3.23
CA SER A 454 21.78 -31.43 3.87
C SER A 454 21.39 -32.90 3.90
N ASP A 455 20.76 -33.35 4.98
CA ASP A 455 20.20 -34.69 5.14
C ASP A 455 18.67 -34.59 5.31
N PRO A 456 17.89 -34.80 4.23
CA PRO A 456 16.43 -34.75 4.27
C PRO A 456 15.81 -35.73 5.25
N LYS A 457 16.51 -36.76 5.74
CA LYS A 457 15.96 -37.70 6.74
C LYS A 457 15.91 -37.13 8.16
N ARG A 458 16.50 -35.95 8.39
CA ARG A 458 16.57 -35.30 9.71
C ARG A 458 15.46 -34.28 9.96
N TYR A 459 14.43 -34.21 9.11
CA TYR A 459 13.25 -33.41 9.42
C TYR A 459 12.55 -33.98 10.65
N THR A 460 11.85 -33.12 11.38
CA THR A 460 10.93 -33.54 12.45
C THR A 460 9.51 -33.16 12.08
N ILE A 461 8.51 -33.83 12.67
CA ILE A 461 7.10 -33.48 12.54
C ILE A 461 6.65 -32.91 13.87
N ASN A 462 6.04 -31.73 13.88
CA ASN A 462 5.51 -31.14 15.09
C ASN A 462 4.14 -31.76 15.46
N GLU A 463 3.62 -31.40 16.64
CA GLU A 463 2.35 -31.92 17.16
C GLU A 463 1.13 -31.64 16.24
N SER A 464 1.22 -30.64 15.36
CA SER A 464 0.20 -30.27 14.37
C SER A 464 0.34 -30.99 13.02
N GLY A 465 1.25 -31.96 12.91
CA GLY A 465 1.49 -32.71 11.67
C GLY A 465 2.28 -31.93 10.61
N LEU A 466 2.91 -30.81 10.98
CA LEU A 466 3.70 -29.98 10.06
C LEU A 466 5.17 -30.37 10.10
N LEU A 467 5.82 -30.36 8.93
CA LEU A 467 7.25 -30.63 8.79
C LEU A 467 8.08 -29.45 9.34
N ASN A 468 9.12 -29.76 10.11
CA ASN A 468 10.13 -28.84 10.62
C ASN A 468 11.51 -29.21 10.05
N PHE A 469 12.20 -28.23 9.47
CA PHE A 469 13.44 -28.43 8.73
C PHE A 469 14.70 -27.99 9.46
N MET A 470 14.63 -27.57 10.71
CA MET A 470 15.80 -27.17 11.49
C MET A 470 16.93 -28.20 11.53
N GLY A 471 16.58 -29.49 11.50
CA GLY A 471 17.53 -30.61 11.59
C GLY A 471 18.23 -30.98 10.28
N ILE A 472 17.76 -30.50 9.12
CA ILE A 472 18.22 -31.01 7.81
C ILE A 472 19.58 -30.46 7.40
N TRP A 473 19.94 -29.24 7.81
CA TRP A 473 21.15 -28.57 7.37
C TRP A 473 22.37 -28.98 8.20
N GLU A 474 23.47 -29.32 7.52
CA GLU A 474 24.74 -29.64 8.18
C GLU A 474 25.40 -28.38 8.79
N ASN A 475 26.38 -28.58 9.67
CA ASN A 475 27.12 -27.48 10.27
C ASN A 475 28.13 -26.92 9.26
N PRO A 476 28.04 -25.62 8.87
CA PRO A 476 28.97 -25.03 7.92
C PRO A 476 30.40 -24.91 8.46
N LEU A 477 30.62 -25.02 9.78
CA LEU A 477 31.94 -24.91 10.40
C LEU A 477 32.72 -26.23 10.40
N GLU A 478 32.15 -27.34 9.92
CA GLU A 478 32.74 -28.68 10.04
C GLU A 478 33.24 -29.25 8.71
N GLY A 479 34.39 -29.92 8.73
CA GLY A 479 34.90 -30.73 7.62
C GLY A 479 34.90 -30.01 6.26
N SER A 480 34.36 -30.67 5.24
CA SER A 480 34.25 -30.12 3.88
C SER A 480 33.25 -28.98 3.74
N ASN A 481 32.30 -28.83 4.69
CA ASN A 481 31.26 -27.80 4.61
C ASN A 481 31.80 -26.38 4.76
N GLN A 482 32.99 -26.21 5.34
CA GLN A 482 33.64 -24.90 5.43
C GLN A 482 33.82 -24.23 4.07
N LYS A 483 33.93 -25.00 2.98
CA LYS A 483 34.02 -24.48 1.62
C LYS A 483 32.73 -23.80 1.13
N SER A 484 31.58 -24.10 1.76
CA SER A 484 30.29 -23.48 1.43
C SER A 484 30.11 -22.11 2.10
N ILE A 485 30.94 -21.75 3.09
CA ILE A 485 30.87 -20.44 3.75
C ILE A 485 31.20 -19.35 2.73
N ILE A 486 30.28 -18.39 2.60
CA ILE A 486 30.45 -17.25 1.70
C ILE A 486 31.49 -16.30 2.31
N PRO A 487 32.47 -15.78 1.55
CA PRO A 487 33.50 -14.90 2.08
C PRO A 487 33.01 -13.45 2.21
N PHE A 488 31.93 -13.24 2.97
CA PHE A 488 31.29 -11.92 3.16
C PHE A 488 32.14 -10.91 3.93
N GLU A 489 33.27 -11.33 4.51
CA GLU A 489 34.32 -10.40 4.94
C GLU A 489 34.90 -9.55 3.79
N ARG A 490 34.70 -9.94 2.52
CA ARG A 490 35.14 -9.17 1.35
C ARG A 490 34.22 -8.00 1.02
N ALA A 491 33.00 -8.00 1.54
CA ALA A 491 32.01 -6.96 1.26
C ALA A 491 32.47 -5.58 1.77
N GLN A 492 32.08 -4.54 1.03
CA GLN A 492 32.42 -3.15 1.35
C GLN A 492 31.36 -2.49 2.25
N GLY A 493 30.09 -2.82 2.04
CA GLY A 493 28.96 -2.25 2.77
C GLY A 493 28.74 -2.89 4.15
N PRO A 494 28.01 -2.21 5.04
CA PRO A 494 27.60 -2.77 6.32
C PRO A 494 26.47 -3.81 6.14
N PHE A 495 26.30 -4.63 7.18
CA PHE A 495 25.25 -5.63 7.27
C PHE A 495 24.29 -5.35 8.42
N LEU A 496 23.00 -5.57 8.18
CA LEU A 496 21.96 -5.70 9.20
C LEU A 496 21.37 -7.10 9.14
N PHE A 497 21.45 -7.85 10.24
CA PHE A 497 20.81 -9.15 10.40
C PHE A 497 19.54 -9.02 11.23
N ILE A 498 18.43 -9.53 10.70
CA ILE A 498 17.14 -9.61 11.38
C ILE A 498 16.81 -11.08 11.58
N VAL A 499 16.62 -11.48 12.83
CA VAL A 499 16.53 -12.88 13.25
C VAL A 499 15.24 -13.13 14.02
N GLY A 500 14.42 -14.05 13.52
CA GLY A 500 13.35 -14.69 14.27
C GLY A 500 13.92 -15.79 15.16
N MET A 501 13.71 -15.69 16.47
CA MET A 501 14.24 -16.69 17.41
C MET A 501 13.44 -18.00 17.43
N ASP A 502 12.26 -18.03 16.83
CA ASP A 502 11.40 -19.21 16.67
C ASP A 502 11.38 -19.67 15.20
N ASP A 503 12.43 -19.37 14.44
CA ASP A 503 12.61 -19.82 13.06
C ASP A 503 12.73 -21.36 13.02
N ASN A 504 11.75 -22.01 12.39
CA ASN A 504 11.70 -23.47 12.21
C ASN A 504 12.17 -23.94 10.83
N ASN A 505 12.69 -23.02 10.01
CA ASN A 505 13.33 -23.34 8.75
C ASN A 505 14.85 -23.42 8.96
N TRP A 506 15.44 -22.36 9.54
CA TRP A 506 16.89 -22.16 9.62
C TRP A 506 17.37 -21.84 11.04
N LYS A 507 18.63 -22.21 11.34
CA LYS A 507 19.32 -21.82 12.57
C LYS A 507 19.79 -20.35 12.51
N SER A 508 18.88 -19.43 12.22
CA SER A 508 19.16 -18.03 11.88
C SER A 508 19.98 -17.29 12.95
N SER A 509 19.74 -17.55 14.24
CA SER A 509 20.53 -16.97 15.34
C SER A 509 21.98 -17.47 15.37
N PHE A 510 22.19 -18.76 15.11
CA PHE A 510 23.52 -19.36 15.01
C PHE A 510 24.30 -18.80 13.82
N TYR A 511 23.65 -18.66 12.65
CA TYR A 511 24.28 -18.08 11.47
C TYR A 511 24.64 -16.60 11.66
N ALA A 512 23.78 -15.79 12.28
CA ALA A 512 24.09 -14.40 12.60
C ALA A 512 25.30 -14.27 13.53
N GLN A 513 25.46 -15.21 14.49
CA GLN A 513 26.62 -15.25 15.37
C GLN A 513 27.91 -15.57 14.60
N ILE A 514 27.89 -16.57 13.71
CA ILE A 514 29.03 -16.88 12.81
C ILE A 514 29.41 -15.64 12.01
N ALA A 515 28.43 -14.91 11.46
CA ALA A 515 28.70 -13.69 10.69
C ALA A 515 29.41 -12.63 11.53
N SER A 516 28.94 -12.38 12.75
CA SER A 516 29.57 -11.42 13.67
C SER A 516 31.02 -11.80 13.98
N GLU A 517 31.28 -13.06 14.29
CA GLU A 517 32.63 -13.55 14.63
C GLU A 517 33.57 -13.48 13.43
N ARG A 518 33.12 -13.93 12.26
CA ARG A 518 33.88 -13.89 11.01
C ARG A 518 34.28 -12.47 10.62
N LEU A 519 33.34 -11.51 10.65
CA LEU A 519 33.59 -10.12 10.29
C LEU A 519 34.64 -9.49 11.22
N GLN A 520 34.47 -9.65 12.53
CA GLN A 520 35.41 -9.12 13.52
C GLN A 520 36.79 -9.76 13.41
N ALA A 521 36.87 -11.08 13.18
CA ALA A 521 38.14 -11.77 12.97
C ALA A 521 38.91 -11.29 11.72
N ASN A 522 38.22 -10.68 10.75
CA ASN A 522 38.80 -10.11 9.54
C ASN A 522 38.88 -8.57 9.58
N GLY A 523 38.80 -7.96 10.77
CA GLY A 523 38.99 -6.52 10.95
C GLY A 523 37.85 -5.64 10.44
N LYS A 524 36.66 -6.21 10.22
CA LYS A 524 35.44 -5.46 9.87
C LYS A 524 34.67 -5.08 11.14
N ASP A 525 33.87 -4.02 11.01
CA ASP A 525 32.95 -3.62 12.08
C ASP A 525 31.96 -4.74 12.40
N ARG A 526 31.55 -4.80 13.67
CA ARG A 526 30.51 -5.72 14.11
C ARG A 526 29.19 -5.39 13.38
N PRO A 527 28.50 -6.36 12.77
CA PRO A 527 27.23 -6.11 12.11
C PRO A 527 26.13 -5.78 13.13
N GLU A 528 25.11 -5.04 12.69
CA GLU A 528 23.91 -4.86 13.50
C GLU A 528 23.10 -6.18 13.46
N ILE A 529 22.72 -6.71 14.63
CA ILE A 529 21.94 -7.95 14.75
C ILE A 529 20.74 -7.67 15.65
N ILE A 530 19.55 -7.93 15.14
CA ILE A 530 18.28 -7.76 15.86
C ILE A 530 17.61 -9.12 15.98
N CYS A 531 17.35 -9.55 17.21
CA CYS A 531 16.72 -10.84 17.51
C CYS A 531 15.32 -10.63 18.10
N TYR A 532 14.29 -11.19 17.47
CA TYR A 532 12.91 -11.12 17.94
C TYR A 532 12.46 -12.45 18.55
N LYS A 533 12.06 -12.40 19.83
CA LYS A 533 11.51 -13.57 20.54
C LYS A 533 10.11 -13.91 20.03
N GLY A 534 9.79 -15.20 19.93
CA GLY A 534 8.46 -15.67 19.50
C GLY A 534 8.13 -15.37 18.04
N THR A 535 9.15 -15.04 17.24
CA THR A 535 9.03 -14.67 15.82
C THR A 535 9.65 -15.77 14.96
N GLY A 536 8.89 -16.27 14.00
CA GLY A 536 9.26 -17.35 13.10
C GLY A 536 9.99 -16.89 11.84
N HIS A 537 10.01 -17.77 10.84
CA HIS A 537 10.76 -17.58 9.61
C HIS A 537 10.23 -16.40 8.76
N CYS A 538 8.92 -16.29 8.56
CA CYS A 538 8.32 -15.31 7.66
C CYS A 538 8.16 -13.90 8.28
N ILE A 539 9.28 -13.19 8.48
CA ILE A 539 9.26 -11.77 8.90
C ILE A 539 8.96 -10.89 7.70
N GLU A 540 7.67 -10.75 7.44
CA GLU A 540 7.11 -9.93 6.37
C GLU A 540 6.99 -8.43 6.75
N PRO A 541 6.59 -7.57 5.80
CA PRO A 541 6.24 -6.19 6.13
C PRO A 541 5.10 -6.10 7.15
N PRO A 542 4.88 -4.92 7.76
CA PRO A 542 3.97 -4.75 8.88
C PRO A 542 2.55 -5.18 8.53
N TYR A 543 1.90 -5.86 9.48
CA TYR A 543 0.50 -6.29 9.40
C TYR A 543 0.20 -7.37 8.35
N PHE A 544 1.23 -7.98 7.73
CA PHE A 544 1.02 -9.19 6.96
C PHE A 544 0.54 -10.33 7.88
N PRO A 545 -0.55 -11.05 7.53
CA PRO A 545 -1.06 -12.15 8.32
C PRO A 545 0.03 -13.19 8.59
N VAL A 546 0.09 -13.67 9.82
CA VAL A 546 1.16 -14.56 10.28
C VAL A 546 1.00 -15.92 9.61
N CYS A 547 1.90 -16.22 8.66
CA CYS A 547 1.97 -17.50 7.99
C CYS A 547 2.74 -18.50 8.87
N ARG A 548 2.05 -19.16 9.79
CA ARG A 548 2.65 -20.20 10.66
C ARG A 548 2.96 -21.49 9.90
N ALA A 549 2.25 -21.71 8.79
CA ALA A 549 2.44 -22.84 7.90
C ALA A 549 2.00 -22.52 6.48
N SER A 550 2.73 -23.06 5.50
CA SER A 550 2.34 -23.02 4.08
C SER A 550 2.82 -24.29 3.37
N VAL A 551 2.25 -24.57 2.19
CA VAL A 551 2.75 -25.63 1.32
C VAL A 551 4.08 -25.16 0.73
N HIS A 552 5.17 -25.84 1.09
CA HIS A 552 6.50 -25.51 0.60
C HIS A 552 6.56 -25.73 -0.92
N ALA A 553 6.85 -24.67 -1.65
CA ALA A 553 6.72 -24.65 -3.09
C ALA A 553 7.57 -25.73 -3.80
N VAL A 554 8.76 -26.05 -3.28
CA VAL A 554 9.66 -27.07 -3.87
C VAL A 554 9.26 -28.51 -3.48
N LEU A 555 8.61 -28.70 -2.32
CA LEU A 555 8.32 -30.04 -1.78
C LEU A 555 6.85 -30.45 -1.95
N GLY A 556 5.95 -29.50 -2.24
CA GLY A 556 4.51 -29.75 -2.34
C GLY A 556 3.85 -30.16 -1.01
N GLN A 557 4.53 -30.01 0.13
CA GLN A 557 4.06 -30.44 1.45
C GLN A 557 3.94 -29.27 2.44
N PRO A 558 3.00 -29.32 3.40
CA PRO A 558 2.85 -28.27 4.41
C PRO A 558 4.01 -28.28 5.42
N ILE A 559 4.62 -27.12 5.62
CA ILE A 559 5.77 -26.94 6.53
C ILE A 559 5.46 -25.89 7.60
N CYS A 560 6.11 -26.00 8.75
CA CYS A 560 6.01 -25.02 9.84
C CYS A 560 7.09 -23.94 9.71
N HIS A 561 6.69 -22.69 9.84
CA HIS A 561 7.59 -21.54 9.83
C HIS A 561 7.92 -21.03 11.24
N GLY A 562 7.17 -21.47 12.26
CA GLY A 562 7.21 -20.90 13.61
C GLY A 562 6.56 -19.52 13.70
N GLY A 563 6.65 -18.91 14.87
CA GLY A 563 6.08 -17.58 15.15
C GLY A 563 4.70 -17.63 15.81
N GLU A 564 4.55 -16.81 16.84
CA GLU A 564 3.30 -16.55 17.54
C GLU A 564 2.67 -15.25 17.02
N PRO A 565 1.36 -15.22 16.69
CA PRO A 565 0.78 -14.10 15.93
C PRO A 565 1.06 -12.70 16.49
N GLU A 566 0.92 -12.55 17.81
CA GLU A 566 1.17 -11.28 18.49
C GLU A 566 2.64 -10.84 18.38
N PHE A 567 3.58 -11.73 18.69
CA PHE A 567 5.01 -11.43 18.66
C PHE A 567 5.50 -11.20 17.23
N GLN A 568 5.05 -12.04 16.28
CA GLN A 568 5.37 -11.91 14.86
C GLN A 568 4.92 -10.55 14.33
N SER A 569 3.67 -10.14 14.59
CA SER A 569 3.14 -8.87 14.08
C SER A 569 3.96 -7.66 14.58
N ARG A 570 4.37 -7.67 15.85
CA ARG A 570 5.22 -6.62 16.44
C ARG A 570 6.63 -6.64 15.84
N ALA A 571 7.19 -7.82 15.63
CA ALA A 571 8.51 -7.98 15.02
C ALA A 571 8.53 -7.50 13.56
N GLN A 572 7.48 -7.79 12.78
CA GLN A 572 7.32 -7.29 11.41
C GLN A 572 7.29 -5.75 11.36
N VAL A 573 6.58 -5.10 12.30
CA VAL A 573 6.54 -3.63 12.42
C VAL A 573 7.92 -3.05 12.69
N ASP A 574 8.63 -3.53 13.74
CA ASP A 574 9.96 -3.01 14.09
C ASP A 574 10.97 -3.32 12.97
N ALA A 575 11.01 -4.56 12.47
CA ALA A 575 11.89 -4.99 11.40
C ALA A 575 11.77 -4.11 10.15
N TRP A 576 10.54 -3.77 9.74
CA TRP A 576 10.32 -2.91 8.59
C TRP A 576 10.85 -1.49 8.78
N GLN A 577 10.67 -0.92 9.98
CA GLN A 577 11.22 0.39 10.32
C GLN A 577 12.76 0.36 10.34
N ARG A 578 13.36 -0.72 10.87
CA ARG A 578 14.81 -0.93 10.90
C ARG A 578 15.39 -1.03 9.50
N ILE A 579 14.76 -1.81 8.61
CA ILE A 579 15.15 -1.98 7.21
C ILE A 579 15.18 -0.62 6.49
N GLN A 580 14.09 0.14 6.57
CA GLN A 580 14.00 1.46 5.94
C GLN A 580 15.02 2.44 6.51
N THR A 581 15.18 2.47 7.84
CA THR A 581 16.15 3.35 8.51
C THR A 581 17.58 3.03 8.08
N PHE A 582 17.92 1.74 8.02
CA PHE A 582 19.22 1.26 7.57
C PHE A 582 19.50 1.66 6.12
N PHE A 583 18.56 1.40 5.21
CA PHE A 583 18.73 1.77 3.81
C PHE A 583 18.73 3.29 3.58
N HIS A 584 17.88 4.06 4.25
CA HIS A 584 17.96 5.52 4.16
C HIS A 584 19.30 6.04 4.66
N LYS A 585 19.80 5.54 5.79
CA LYS A 585 21.12 5.93 6.33
C LYS A 585 22.25 5.65 5.33
N HIS A 586 22.27 4.46 4.73
CA HIS A 586 23.40 4.02 3.91
C HIS A 586 23.27 4.32 2.41
N LEU A 587 22.06 4.60 1.91
CA LEU A 587 21.81 4.90 0.48
C LEU A 587 21.53 6.38 0.19
N ASN A 588 21.10 7.19 1.18
CA ASN A 588 20.83 8.62 0.94
C ASN A 588 22.06 9.54 1.09
N GLY A 589 23.23 9.02 1.49
CA GLY A 589 24.47 9.79 1.57
C GLY A 589 24.54 10.77 2.76
N GLN A 590 23.66 10.66 3.77
CA GLN A 590 23.81 11.45 4.99
C GLN A 590 24.89 10.81 5.86
N LYS A 591 25.99 11.55 6.10
CA LYS A 591 26.92 11.21 7.20
C LYS A 591 26.10 11.09 8.48
N PRO A 592 26.34 10.06 9.32
CA PRO A 592 25.59 9.90 10.56
C PRO A 592 25.74 11.17 11.39
N VAL A 593 24.60 11.79 11.70
CA VAL A 593 24.52 12.83 12.72
C VAL A 593 25.03 12.17 14.00
N GLN A 594 26.14 12.66 14.52
CA GLN A 594 26.60 12.28 15.86
C GLN A 594 25.42 12.55 16.80
N SER A 595 24.86 11.49 17.39
CA SER A 595 23.94 11.63 18.49
C SER A 595 24.65 12.43 19.57
N SER A 596 24.21 13.67 19.80
CA SER A 596 24.60 14.42 20.98
C SER A 596 24.17 13.57 22.17
N LYS A 597 25.15 13.08 22.94
CA LYS A 597 24.89 12.57 24.28
C LYS A 597 24.17 13.66 25.06
N LEU A 598 22.96 13.36 25.53
CA LEU A 598 22.41 13.80 26.81
C LEU A 598 21.34 12.78 27.23
#